data_AF-V5F7L8-F1
#
_entry.id   AF-V5F7L8-F1
#
_cell.length_a   1.000
_cell.length_b   1.000
_cell.length_c   1.000
_cell.angle_alpha   90.00
_cell.angle_beta   90.00
_cell.angle_gamma   90.00
#
_symmetry.space_group_name_H-M   'P 1'
#
loop_
_entity.id
_entity.type
_entity.pdbx_description
1 polymer ?
#
loop_
_entity_poly.entity_id
_entity_poly.type
_entity_poly.pdbx_seq_one_letter_code
_entity_poly.pdbx_strand_id
1 'polypeptide(L)'
;MEKIEQYKQTSKQFILNEFIIFLSQIVIFFMVTIFVSNFLSNEDKLVNFLNQKINDGTKSELFLSLLAILFVIGLFTTLDKIFDNKQINLYIDEVLYEIPKLIYTLGSSVSGAMLASTLYLIFNPTPEITAIKTAGSAVSFAFIVFVYGCFFSYMFKRKTHIINTQT
;
A
#
# COMPACT_ATOMS: atom_id res chain seq x y z
N MET A 1 -0.64 20.73 -22.17
CA MET A 1 -0.40 20.08 -20.87
C MET A 1 1.07 20.26 -20.55
N GLU A 2 1.39 21.17 -19.63
CA GLU A 2 2.73 21.33 -19.09
C GLU A 2 3.20 19.99 -18.54
N LYS A 3 4.20 19.39 -19.17
CA LYS A 3 4.98 18.33 -18.55
C LYS A 3 5.70 19.01 -17.39
N ILE A 4 5.17 18.88 -16.18
CA ILE A 4 5.95 19.14 -14.96
C ILE A 4 7.22 18.33 -15.15
N GLU A 5 8.36 19.00 -15.36
CA GLU A 5 9.66 18.36 -15.51
C GLU A 5 9.89 17.57 -14.23
N GLN A 6 9.59 16.27 -14.26
CA GLN A 6 9.83 15.40 -13.12
C GLN A 6 11.33 15.32 -12.94
N TYR A 7 11.82 16.09 -11.97
CA TYR A 7 13.21 16.14 -11.60
C TYR A 7 13.68 14.71 -11.35
N LYS A 8 14.57 14.27 -12.21
CA LYS A 8 15.06 12.90 -12.32
C LYS A 8 15.71 12.57 -10.96
N GLN A 9 15.17 11.61 -10.20
CA GLN A 9 15.55 11.39 -8.80
C GLN A 9 16.68 10.35 -8.67
N THR A 10 17.49 10.47 -7.62
CA THR A 10 18.42 9.39 -7.22
C THR A 10 17.65 8.23 -6.57
N SER A 11 18.16 6.99 -6.64
CA SER A 11 17.47 5.82 -6.07
C SER A 11 17.14 5.98 -4.58
N LYS A 12 18.00 6.67 -3.81
CA LYS A 12 17.74 6.95 -2.39
C LYS A 12 16.58 7.93 -2.19
N GLN A 13 16.55 9.01 -2.97
CA GLN A 13 15.44 9.98 -2.94
C GLN A 13 14.13 9.35 -3.37
N PHE A 14 14.16 8.47 -4.37
CA PHE A 14 12.99 7.70 -4.80
C PHE A 14 12.42 6.84 -3.67
N ILE A 15 13.26 6.01 -3.04
CA ILE A 15 12.83 5.14 -1.93
C ILE A 15 12.30 5.97 -0.76
N LEU A 16 12.96 7.09 -0.42
CA LEU A 16 12.50 7.98 0.64
C LEU A 16 11.14 8.60 0.31
N ASN A 17 10.94 9.05 -0.92
CA ASN A 17 9.68 9.63 -1.36
C ASN A 17 8.54 8.61 -1.29
N GLU A 18 8.78 7.39 -1.78
CA GLU A 18 7.82 6.28 -1.71
C GLU A 18 7.51 5.92 -0.25
N PHE A 19 8.52 5.94 0.64
CA PHE A 19 8.33 5.70 2.07
C PHE A 19 7.44 6.77 2.71
N ILE A 20 7.68 8.05 2.42
CA ILE A 20 6.87 9.17 2.96
C ILE A 20 5.43 9.07 2.47
N ILE A 21 5.21 8.74 1.19
CA ILE A 21 3.87 8.56 0.61
C ILE A 21 3.14 7.42 1.34
N PHE A 22 3.79 6.26 1.48
CA PHE A 22 3.19 5.10 2.13
C PHE A 22 2.91 5.35 3.62
N LEU A 23 3.85 5.98 4.34
CA LEU A 23 3.67 6.35 5.74
C LEU A 23 2.49 7.33 5.93
N SER A 24 2.36 8.32 5.03
CA SER A 24 1.22 9.25 5.06
C SER A 24 -0.11 8.52 4.88
N GLN A 25 -0.19 7.53 3.99
CA GLN A 25 -1.41 6.72 3.83
C GLN A 25 -1.73 5.89 5.08
N ILE A 26 -0.71 5.32 5.75
CA ILE A 26 -0.90 4.59 7.01
C ILE A 26 -1.52 5.52 8.05
N VAL A 27 -1.00 6.74 8.20
CA VAL A 27 -1.53 7.73 9.15
C VAL A 27 -2.98 8.11 8.82
N ILE A 28 -3.29 8.30 7.53
CA ILE A 28 -4.67 8.59 7.10
C ILE A 28 -5.62 7.45 7.51
N PHE A 29 -5.29 6.20 7.20
CA PHE A 29 -6.16 5.06 7.53
C PHE A 29 -6.22 4.76 9.03
N PHE A 30 -5.15 5.03 9.77
CA PHE A 30 -5.15 5.01 11.22
C PHE A 30 -6.18 6.00 11.78
N MET A 31 -6.16 7.25 11.31
CA MET A 31 -7.13 8.28 11.73
C MET A 31 -8.56 7.92 11.31
N VAL A 32 -8.77 7.37 10.11
CA VAL A 32 -10.09 6.86 9.68
C VAL A 32 -10.60 5.80 10.66
N THR A 33 -9.75 4.87 11.09
CA THR A 33 -10.13 3.82 12.05
C THR A 33 -10.51 4.41 13.41
N ILE A 34 -9.76 5.41 13.88
CA ILE A 34 -10.09 6.15 15.11
C ILE A 34 -11.45 6.84 14.99
N PHE A 35 -11.74 7.51 13.88
CA PHE A 35 -13.00 8.21 13.71
C PHE A 35 -14.20 7.27 13.59
N VAL A 36 -14.07 6.17 12.84
CA VAL A 36 -15.14 5.17 12.70
C VAL A 36 -15.50 4.52 14.04
N SER A 37 -14.50 4.27 14.88
CA SER A 37 -14.67 3.72 16.23
C SER A 37 -15.09 4.73 17.29
N ASN A 38 -15.43 5.97 16.90
CA ASN A 38 -15.73 7.07 17.81
C ASN A 38 -14.60 7.31 18.82
N PHE A 39 -13.40 7.59 18.32
CA PHE A 39 -12.18 7.76 19.10
C PHE A 39 -11.87 6.54 19.98
N LEU A 40 -11.99 5.34 19.42
CA LEU A 40 -11.73 4.07 20.12
C LEU A 40 -12.65 3.82 21.33
N SER A 41 -13.73 4.58 21.48
CA SER A 41 -14.67 4.44 22.61
C SER A 41 -15.74 3.37 22.37
N ASN A 42 -15.99 3.00 21.12
CA ASN A 42 -16.96 1.98 20.75
C ASN A 42 -16.25 0.75 20.17
N GLU A 43 -16.12 -0.28 21.01
CA GLU A 43 -15.46 -1.54 20.66
C GLU A 43 -16.18 -2.25 19.52
N ASP A 44 -17.51 -2.33 19.53
CA ASP A 44 -18.27 -3.00 18.46
C ASP A 44 -18.01 -2.38 17.09
N LYS A 45 -17.95 -1.04 17.01
CA LYS A 45 -17.62 -0.33 15.76
C LYS A 45 -16.18 -0.60 15.34
N LEU A 46 -15.25 -0.64 16.29
CA LEU A 46 -13.85 -0.97 16.02
C LEU A 46 -13.72 -2.40 15.50
N VAL A 47 -14.29 -3.38 16.19
CA VAL A 47 -14.28 -4.80 15.83
C VAL A 47 -14.96 -5.02 14.48
N ASN A 48 -16.13 -4.42 14.23
CA ASN A 48 -16.79 -4.53 12.93
C ASN A 48 -15.95 -3.95 11.79
N PHE A 49 -15.31 -2.80 12.00
CA PHE A 49 -14.43 -2.21 11.00
C PHE A 49 -13.15 -3.03 10.78
N LEU A 50 -12.61 -3.62 11.86
CA LEU A 50 -11.48 -4.52 11.77
C LEU A 50 -11.85 -5.80 11.04
N ASN A 51 -13.00 -6.42 11.33
CA ASN A 51 -13.45 -7.63 10.64
C ASN A 51 -13.68 -7.41 9.14
N GLN A 52 -14.03 -6.19 8.72
CA GLN A 52 -14.11 -5.82 7.29
C GLN A 52 -12.74 -5.71 6.60
N LYS A 53 -11.67 -5.49 7.36
CA LYS A 53 -10.30 -5.30 6.83
C LYS A 53 -9.37 -6.47 7.13
N ILE A 54 -9.63 -7.16 8.23
CA ILE A 54 -8.85 -8.16 8.93
C ILE A 54 -9.81 -9.29 9.33
N ASN A 55 -10.40 -9.99 8.36
CA ASN A 55 -11.21 -11.18 8.63
C ASN A 55 -10.32 -12.42 8.90
N ASP A 56 -10.83 -13.54 9.40
CA ASP A 56 -10.01 -14.75 9.62
C ASP A 56 -9.32 -15.28 8.33
N GLY A 57 -9.77 -14.83 7.14
CA GLY A 57 -9.15 -15.06 5.84
C GLY A 57 -8.04 -14.07 5.41
N THR A 58 -7.69 -13.06 6.21
CA THR A 58 -6.90 -11.86 5.80
C THR A 58 -5.58 -12.16 5.12
N LYS A 59 -4.83 -13.17 5.59
CA LYS A 59 -3.56 -13.54 4.94
C LYS A 59 -3.79 -14.09 3.54
N SER A 60 -4.83 -14.91 3.37
CA SER A 60 -5.21 -15.46 2.07
C SER A 60 -5.82 -14.40 1.17
N GLU A 61 -6.71 -13.55 1.66
CA GLU A 61 -7.34 -12.48 0.89
C GLU A 61 -6.35 -11.41 0.43
N LEU A 62 -5.39 -11.02 1.28
CA LEU A 62 -4.31 -10.12 0.88
C LEU A 62 -3.38 -10.77 -0.13
N PHE A 63 -3.00 -12.03 0.10
CA PHE A 63 -2.19 -12.76 -0.87
C PHE A 63 -2.91 -12.90 -2.23
N LEU A 64 -4.21 -13.21 -2.21
CA LEU A 64 -5.06 -13.27 -3.40
C LEU A 64 -5.20 -11.90 -4.08
N SER A 65 -5.29 -10.82 -3.31
CA SER A 65 -5.30 -9.46 -3.84
C SER A 65 -3.98 -9.11 -4.51
N LEU A 66 -2.84 -9.46 -3.91
CA LEU A 66 -1.53 -9.30 -4.52
C LEU A 66 -1.37 -10.17 -5.78
N LEU A 67 -1.91 -11.39 -5.77
CA LEU A 67 -1.92 -12.29 -6.92
C LEU A 67 -2.80 -11.76 -8.05
N ALA A 68 -3.95 -11.18 -7.73
CA ALA A 68 -4.83 -10.51 -8.70
C ALA A 68 -4.12 -9.32 -9.33
N ILE A 69 -3.38 -8.52 -8.54
CA ILE A 69 -2.55 -7.44 -9.05
C ILE A 69 -1.49 -7.98 -10.02
N LEU A 70 -0.79 -9.07 -9.69
CA LEU A 70 0.17 -9.71 -10.59
C LEU A 70 -0.48 -10.19 -11.90
N PHE A 71 -1.66 -10.79 -11.80
CA PHE A 71 -2.43 -11.21 -12.96
C PHE A 71 -2.80 -10.03 -13.86
N VAL A 72 -3.28 -8.93 -13.27
CA VAL A 72 -3.61 -7.69 -13.99
C VAL A 72 -2.37 -7.09 -14.65
N ILE A 73 -1.23 -7.05 -13.95
CA ILE A 73 0.06 -6.63 -14.56
C ILE A 73 0.37 -7.50 -15.78
N GLY A 74 0.25 -8.82 -15.66
CA GLY A 74 0.49 -9.75 -16.77
C GLY A 74 -0.43 -9.52 -17.96
N LEU A 75 -1.71 -9.26 -17.69
CA LEU A 75 -2.71 -8.96 -18.71
C LEU A 75 -2.35 -7.68 -19.46
N PHE A 76 -2.11 -6.57 -18.74
CA PHE A 76 -1.81 -5.28 -19.36
C PHE A 76 -0.47 -5.28 -20.11
N THR A 77 0.56 -5.93 -19.57
CA THR A 77 1.85 -6.08 -20.28
C THR A 77 1.76 -6.97 -21.52
N THR A 78 0.80 -7.91 -21.57
CA THR A 78 0.53 -8.71 -22.77
C THR A 78 -0.25 -7.91 -23.81
N LEU A 79 -1.24 -7.12 -23.38
CA LEU A 79 -1.98 -6.21 -24.27
C LEU A 79 -1.06 -5.20 -24.96
N ASP A 80 -0.07 -4.65 -24.23
CA ASP A 80 0.93 -3.71 -24.78
C ASP A 80 1.68 -4.32 -25.97
N LYS A 81 1.98 -5.62 -25.90
CA LYS A 81 2.67 -6.34 -26.99
C LYS A 81 1.78 -6.68 -28.17
N ILE A 82 0.47 -6.83 -27.96
CA ILE A 82 -0.47 -7.25 -29.02
C ILE A 82 -0.92 -6.06 -29.85
N PHE A 83 -1.20 -4.92 -29.21
CA PHE A 83 -1.92 -3.84 -29.86
C PHE A 83 -1.04 -2.87 -30.67
N ASP A 84 0.29 -2.91 -30.51
CA ASP A 84 1.32 -2.08 -31.20
C ASP A 84 0.83 -0.68 -31.65
N ASN A 85 0.04 -0.04 -30.78
CA ASN A 85 -0.64 1.21 -31.06
C ASN A 85 -0.26 2.20 -29.97
N LYS A 86 0.41 3.26 -30.39
CA LYS A 86 0.92 4.31 -29.52
C LYS A 86 -0.14 4.93 -28.60
N GLN A 87 -1.39 5.02 -29.03
CA GLN A 87 -2.47 5.56 -28.17
C GLN A 87 -2.88 4.57 -27.08
N ILE A 88 -2.95 3.27 -27.40
CA ILE A 88 -3.35 2.22 -26.46
C ILE A 88 -2.25 2.04 -25.40
N ASN A 89 -0.99 2.06 -25.81
CA ASN A 89 0.15 1.89 -24.90
C ASN A 89 0.22 2.99 -23.84
N LEU A 90 -0.22 4.23 -24.15
CA LEU A 90 -0.30 5.30 -23.16
C LEU A 90 -1.30 5.00 -22.04
N TYR A 91 -2.47 4.45 -22.37
CA TYR A 91 -3.45 4.04 -21.36
C TYR A 91 -2.96 2.85 -20.53
N ILE A 92 -2.29 1.90 -21.18
CA ILE A 92 -1.71 0.74 -20.49
C ILE A 92 -0.65 1.19 -19.48
N ASP A 93 0.26 2.07 -19.90
CA ASP A 93 1.29 2.63 -19.02
C ASP A 93 0.67 3.37 -17.83
N GLU A 94 -0.38 4.17 -18.05
CA GLU A 94 -1.09 4.89 -16.98
C GLU A 94 -1.67 3.93 -15.94
N VAL A 95 -2.31 2.84 -16.38
CA VAL A 95 -2.82 1.80 -15.47
C VAL A 95 -1.66 1.15 -14.69
N LEU A 96 -0.57 0.78 -15.34
CA LEU A 96 0.59 0.17 -14.69
C LEU A 96 1.24 1.11 -13.66
N TYR A 97 1.25 2.42 -13.90
CA TYR A 97 1.77 3.42 -12.96
C TYR A 97 0.91 3.60 -11.70
N GLU A 98 -0.38 3.25 -11.76
CA GLU A 98 -1.28 3.31 -10.61
C GLU A 98 -1.19 2.08 -9.69
N ILE A 99 -0.69 0.94 -10.20
CA ILE A 99 -0.61 -0.31 -9.45
C ILE A 99 0.18 -0.18 -8.12
N PRO A 100 1.35 0.46 -8.06
CA PRO A 100 2.06 0.67 -6.81
C PRO A 100 1.23 1.44 -5.77
N LYS A 101 0.47 2.45 -6.22
CA LYS A 101 -0.40 3.22 -5.32
C LYS A 101 -1.55 2.36 -4.79
N LEU A 102 -2.09 1.46 -5.61
CA LEU A 102 -3.12 0.52 -5.18
C LEU A 102 -2.58 -0.47 -4.13
N ILE A 103 -1.39 -1.02 -4.33
CA ILE A 103 -0.70 -1.88 -3.34
C ILE A 103 -0.55 -1.13 -2.00
N TYR A 104 -0.05 0.10 -2.04
CA TYR A 104 0.10 0.93 -0.86
C TYR A 104 -1.23 1.24 -0.19
N THR A 105 -2.28 1.54 -0.95
CA THR A 105 -3.61 1.84 -0.42
C THR A 105 -4.17 0.64 0.35
N LEU A 106 -4.08 -0.57 -0.23
CA LEU A 106 -4.54 -1.80 0.42
C LEU A 106 -3.76 -2.09 1.71
N GLY A 107 -2.44 -2.07 1.64
CA GLY A 107 -1.63 -2.41 2.81
C GLY A 107 -1.60 -1.33 3.88
N SER A 108 -1.69 -0.05 3.53
CA SER A 108 -1.82 1.04 4.50
C SER A 108 -3.17 1.03 5.21
N SER A 109 -4.24 0.65 4.50
CA SER A 109 -5.58 0.44 5.08
C SER A 109 -5.56 -0.61 6.20
N VAL A 110 -4.92 -1.76 5.96
CA VAL A 110 -4.79 -2.82 6.98
C VAL A 110 -3.83 -2.39 8.09
N SER A 111 -2.65 -1.86 7.75
CA SER A 111 -1.64 -1.45 8.74
C SER A 111 -2.16 -0.35 9.67
N GLY A 112 -2.86 0.65 9.13
CA GLY A 112 -3.46 1.74 9.91
C GLY A 112 -4.52 1.22 10.89
N ALA A 113 -5.34 0.26 10.46
CA ALA A 113 -6.33 -0.37 11.32
C ALA A 113 -5.69 -1.21 12.44
N MET A 114 -4.62 -1.96 12.13
CA MET A 114 -3.85 -2.72 13.14
C MET A 114 -3.16 -1.80 14.16
N LEU A 115 -2.65 -0.65 13.74
CA LEU A 115 -2.07 0.35 14.64
C LEU A 115 -3.14 0.99 15.54
N ALA A 116 -4.33 1.29 15.02
CA ALA A 116 -5.44 1.79 15.83
C ALA A 116 -5.89 0.75 16.87
N SER A 117 -5.92 -0.53 16.48
CA SER A 117 -6.19 -1.65 17.39
C SER A 117 -5.14 -1.76 18.49
N THR A 118 -3.86 -1.55 18.13
CA THR A 118 -2.77 -1.51 19.10
C THR A 118 -3.00 -0.41 20.13
N LEU A 119 -3.38 0.79 19.69
CA LEU A 119 -3.68 1.90 20.58
C LEU A 119 -4.87 1.59 21.51
N TYR A 120 -5.92 0.94 20.98
CA TYR A 120 -7.04 0.48 21.79
C TYR A 120 -6.60 -0.51 22.87
N LEU A 121 -5.76 -1.49 22.53
CA LEU A 121 -5.24 -2.50 23.48
C LEU A 121 -4.30 -1.91 24.54
N ILE A 122 -3.67 -0.76 24.27
CA ILE A 122 -2.91 -0.01 25.30
C ILE A 122 -3.86 0.57 26.34
N PHE A 123 -5.01 1.10 25.91
CA PHE A 123 -6.00 1.68 26.82
C PHE A 123 -6.89 0.62 27.49
N ASN A 124 -7.09 -0.52 26.85
CA ASN A 124 -7.92 -1.64 27.33
C ASN A 124 -7.10 -2.93 27.29
N PRO A 125 -6.17 -3.14 28.24
CA PRO A 125 -5.29 -4.31 28.23
C PRO A 125 -6.08 -5.60 28.47
N THR A 126 -5.91 -6.58 27.58
CA THR A 126 -6.46 -7.93 27.71
C THR A 126 -5.35 -8.96 27.89
N PRO A 127 -5.57 -10.05 28.65
CA PRO A 127 -4.54 -11.06 28.92
C PRO A 127 -4.18 -11.91 27.69
N GLU A 128 -5.08 -12.03 26.71
CA GLU A 128 -4.91 -12.89 25.54
C GLU A 128 -4.05 -12.26 24.44
N ILE A 129 -4.19 -10.95 24.21
CA ILE A 129 -3.55 -10.25 23.09
C ILE A 129 -2.75 -9.05 23.61
N THR A 130 -1.43 -9.15 23.52
CA THR A 130 -0.53 -8.06 23.93
C THR A 130 -0.43 -7.00 22.85
N ALA A 131 -0.64 -5.73 23.21
CA ALA A 131 -0.47 -4.58 22.30
C ALA A 131 0.88 -4.60 21.55
N ILE A 132 1.96 -5.02 22.21
CA ILE A 132 3.31 -5.14 21.60
C ILE A 132 3.31 -6.14 20.43
N LYS A 133 2.63 -7.28 20.57
CA LYS A 133 2.56 -8.30 19.50
C LYS A 133 1.77 -7.76 18.32
N THR A 134 0.65 -7.08 18.58
CA THR A 134 -0.17 -6.43 17.55
C THR A 134 0.61 -5.34 16.83
N ALA A 135 1.32 -4.47 17.56
CA ALA A 135 2.19 -3.44 17.00
C ALA A 135 3.28 -4.04 16.10
N GLY A 136 3.97 -5.08 16.59
CA GLY A 136 5.01 -5.78 15.84
C GLY A 136 4.47 -6.35 14.53
N SER A 137 3.29 -6.99 14.57
CA SER A 137 2.66 -7.52 13.37
C SER A 137 2.25 -6.43 12.37
N ALA A 138 1.76 -5.28 12.86
CA ALA A 138 1.41 -4.14 12.01
C ALA A 138 2.63 -3.58 11.29
N VAL A 139 3.74 -3.40 12.01
CA VAL A 139 5.01 -2.89 11.45
C VAL A 139 5.61 -3.88 10.46
N SER A 140 5.66 -5.18 10.79
CA SER A 140 6.16 -6.20 9.87
C SER A 140 5.32 -6.28 8.59
N PHE A 141 4.00 -6.22 8.71
CA PHE A 141 3.10 -6.21 7.57
C PHE A 141 3.29 -4.96 6.70
N ALA A 142 3.31 -3.77 7.31
CA ALA A 142 3.57 -2.52 6.62
C ALA A 142 4.91 -2.56 5.86
N PHE A 143 5.96 -3.11 6.48
CA PHE A 143 7.27 -3.23 5.85
C PHE A 143 7.24 -4.14 4.61
N ILE A 144 6.58 -5.30 4.69
CA ILE A 144 6.45 -6.22 3.54
C ILE A 144 5.71 -5.54 2.38
N VAL A 145 4.58 -4.88 2.66
CA VAL A 145 3.83 -4.13 1.64
C VAL A 145 4.67 -3.00 1.06
N PHE A 146 5.41 -2.27 1.89
CA PHE A 146 6.28 -1.20 1.43
C PHE A 146 7.32 -1.71 0.44
N VAL A 147 8.04 -2.79 0.80
CA VAL A 147 9.04 -3.40 -0.09
C VAL A 147 8.39 -3.85 -1.40
N TYR A 148 7.22 -4.49 -1.33
CA TYR A 148 6.50 -4.98 -2.50
C TYR A 148 6.03 -3.83 -3.41
N GLY A 149 5.35 -2.82 -2.87
CA GLY A 149 4.89 -1.66 -3.63
C GLY A 149 6.06 -0.84 -4.19
N CYS A 150 7.13 -0.68 -3.43
CA CYS A 150 8.34 0.04 -3.86
C CYS A 150 9.04 -0.68 -5.01
N PHE A 151 9.08 -2.02 -4.98
CA PHE A 151 9.59 -2.83 -6.08
C PHE A 151 8.82 -2.59 -7.38
N PHE A 152 7.48 -2.62 -7.35
CA PHE A 152 6.66 -2.33 -8.54
C PHE A 152 6.75 -0.87 -8.97
N SER A 153 6.77 0.06 -8.01
CA SER A 153 6.96 1.49 -8.29
C SER A 153 8.27 1.73 -9.02
N TYR A 154 9.36 1.09 -8.55
CA TYR A 154 10.66 1.13 -9.21
C TYR A 154 10.58 0.51 -10.61
N MET A 155 10.05 -0.71 -10.75
CA MET A 155 9.94 -1.41 -12.03
C MET A 155 9.23 -0.57 -13.11
N PHE A 156 8.09 0.03 -12.78
CA PHE A 156 7.32 0.81 -13.74
C PHE A 156 7.95 2.19 -13.97
N LYS A 157 8.33 2.92 -12.92
CA LYS A 157 8.85 4.31 -13.04
C LYS A 157 10.33 4.40 -13.41
N ARG A 158 11.08 3.29 -13.48
CA ARG A 158 12.54 3.30 -13.75
C ARG A 158 12.90 4.05 -15.03
N LYS A 159 12.12 3.86 -16.11
CA LYS A 159 12.42 4.43 -17.43
C LYS A 159 12.12 5.93 -17.51
N THR A 160 11.19 6.42 -16.69
CA THR A 160 10.64 7.78 -16.82
C THR A 160 11.14 8.73 -15.72
N HIS A 161 11.48 8.25 -14.52
CA HIS A 161 11.69 9.14 -13.35
C HIS A 161 13.05 8.97 -12.63
N ILE A 162 13.84 7.96 -12.99
CA ILE A 162 15.12 7.67 -12.33
C ILE A 162 16.28 8.07 -13.26
N ILE A 163 17.26 8.82 -12.73
CA ILE A 163 18.51 9.07 -13.45
C ILE A 163 19.22 7.72 -13.54
N ASN A 164 19.33 7.16 -14.75
CA ASN A 164 20.37 6.17 -15.00
C ASN A 164 21.70 6.90 -14.82
N THR A 165 22.35 6.74 -13.68
CA THR A 165 23.78 6.99 -13.59
C THR A 165 24.42 5.94 -14.48
N GLN A 166 24.59 6.28 -15.76
CA GLN A 166 25.57 5.56 -16.57
C GLN A 166 26.92 5.83 -15.91
N THR A 167 27.56 4.71 -15.57
CA THR A 167 28.92 4.54 -15.02
C THR A 167 29.93 5.55 -15.53
#